data_AF-A0A813IFF6-F1
#
_entry.id   AF-A0A813IFF6-F1
#
_cell.length_a   1.000
_cell.length_b   1.000
_cell.length_c   1.000
_cell.angle_alpha   90.00
_cell.angle_beta   90.00
_cell.angle_gamma   90.00
#
_symmetry.space_group_name_H-M   'P 1'
#
loop_
_entity.id
_entity.type
_entity.pdbx_description
1 polymer ?
#
loop_
_entity_poly.entity_id
_entity_poly.type
_entity_poly.pdbx_seq_one_letter_code
_entity_poly.pdbx_strand_id
1 'polypeptide(L)'
;VSFSLSYKTNVQAMSVINDMHSWLLPSQLLIVTFSVLWATQLIIIFSPTAWYAHTGRELDNSPVYTLQYMEWLTNVPILLTLAGKCALRRTFAEVSEVIVLTNIYIILAWASYFITDTYVRWTAVSVSFAMYAWASYDMSLWVRDYLRATHRDTPSRILKPCLTVGLILIFGIYGVVYLADLLQYNSPNRTHFCFTLMDTFSKVMMSIAFVGIRSSETTEKLLELVVQRHIPFQRHRSPLILQNGSAAPNR
;
A
#
# COMPACT_ATOMS: atom_id res chain seq x y z
N VAL A 1 -4.11 46.96 5.04
CA VAL A 1 -4.67 46.08 3.99
C VAL A 1 -3.63 45.12 3.40
N SER A 2 -2.37 45.54 3.14
CA SER A 2 -1.32 44.68 2.57
C SER A 2 -0.92 43.46 3.42
N PHE A 3 -0.84 43.58 4.75
CA PHE A 3 -0.49 42.45 5.64
C PHE A 3 -1.56 41.35 5.68
N SER A 4 -2.85 41.70 5.58
CA SER A 4 -3.94 40.70 5.59
C SER A 4 -4.02 39.91 4.28
N LEU A 5 -3.58 40.51 3.16
CA LEU A 5 -3.48 39.85 1.87
C LEU A 5 -2.35 38.83 1.88
N SER A 6 -1.21 39.16 2.50
CA SER A 6 -0.06 38.24 2.65
C SER A 6 -0.36 37.02 3.54
N TYR A 7 -1.15 37.19 4.61
CA TYR A 7 -1.51 36.04 5.46
C TYR A 7 -2.41 35.04 4.73
N LYS A 8 -3.43 35.50 4.00
CA LYS A 8 -4.34 34.60 3.26
C LYS A 8 -3.64 33.84 2.13
N THR A 9 -2.75 34.50 1.38
CA THR A 9 -1.94 33.82 0.35
C THR A 9 -0.97 32.83 0.97
N ASN A 10 -0.35 33.12 2.11
CA ASN A 10 0.52 32.17 2.80
C ASN A 10 -0.23 30.93 3.30
N VAL A 11 -1.44 31.09 3.85
CA VAL A 11 -2.26 29.94 4.28
C VAL A 11 -2.67 29.07 3.09
N GLN A 12 -3.07 29.67 1.97
CA GLN A 12 -3.38 28.94 0.74
C GLN A 12 -2.15 28.26 0.13
N ALA A 13 -0.98 28.91 0.15
CA ALA A 13 0.25 28.32 -0.33
C ALA A 13 0.66 27.10 0.53
N MET A 14 0.55 27.21 1.86
CA MET A 14 0.86 26.10 2.76
C MET A 14 -0.10 24.90 2.60
N SER A 15 -1.39 25.13 2.33
CA SER A 15 -2.31 24.02 2.03
C SER A 15 -1.94 23.31 0.73
N VAL A 16 -1.55 24.05 -0.31
CA VAL A 16 -1.09 23.48 -1.58
C VAL A 16 0.20 22.67 -1.38
N ILE A 17 1.15 23.15 -0.58
CA ILE A 17 2.39 22.44 -0.28
C ILE A 17 2.12 21.12 0.46
N ASN A 18 1.23 21.13 1.46
CA ASN A 18 0.85 19.91 2.18
C ASN A 18 0.19 18.88 1.26
N ASP A 19 -0.66 19.34 0.34
CA ASP A 19 -1.27 18.47 -0.66
C ASP A 19 -0.23 17.87 -1.61
N MET A 20 0.78 18.66 -2.02
CA MET A 20 1.87 18.18 -2.86
C MET A 20 2.67 17.06 -2.20
N HIS A 21 2.97 17.17 -0.90
CA HIS A 21 3.71 16.11 -0.19
C HIS A 21 2.93 14.79 -0.16
N SER A 22 1.63 14.86 0.16
CA SER A 22 0.74 13.69 0.13
C SER A 22 0.61 13.07 -1.27
N TRP A 23 0.84 13.88 -2.31
CA TRP A 23 0.78 13.47 -3.69
C TRP A 23 2.05 12.73 -4.14
N LEU A 24 3.22 13.14 -3.66
CA LEU A 24 4.52 12.53 -4.00
C LEU A 24 4.79 11.21 -3.26
N LEU A 25 4.24 11.05 -2.05
CA LEU A 25 4.54 9.91 -1.18
C LEU A 25 4.39 8.53 -1.89
N PRO A 26 3.30 8.21 -2.61
CA PRO A 26 3.17 6.90 -3.26
C PRO A 26 4.22 6.65 -4.33
N SER A 27 4.61 7.67 -5.09
CA SER A 27 5.64 7.54 -6.12
C SER A 27 7.01 7.26 -5.49
N GLN A 28 7.34 7.94 -4.39
CA GLN A 28 8.57 7.67 -3.64
C GLN A 28 8.59 6.25 -3.08
N LEU A 29 7.48 5.81 -2.46
CA LEU A 29 7.32 4.46 -1.93
C LEU A 29 7.44 3.37 -3.02
N LEU A 30 6.86 3.60 -4.20
CA LEU A 30 7.00 2.70 -5.35
C LEU A 30 8.46 2.63 -5.84
N ILE A 31 9.15 3.77 -5.95
CA ILE A 31 10.56 3.80 -6.34
C ILE A 31 11.39 2.97 -5.37
N VAL A 32 11.22 3.16 -4.06
CA VAL A 32 11.93 2.37 -3.04
C VAL A 32 11.62 0.87 -3.19
N THR A 33 10.34 0.50 -3.37
CA THR A 33 9.94 -0.90 -3.57
C THR A 33 10.65 -1.52 -4.78
N PHE A 34 10.73 -0.79 -5.90
CA PHE A 34 11.42 -1.26 -7.09
C PHE A 34 12.94 -1.31 -6.94
N SER A 35 13.53 -0.34 -6.24
CA SER A 35 14.97 -0.35 -5.96
C SER A 35 15.36 -1.56 -5.11
N VAL A 36 14.57 -1.88 -4.07
CA VAL A 36 14.78 -3.07 -3.25
C VAL A 36 14.58 -4.35 -4.07
N LEU A 37 13.52 -4.42 -4.88
CA LEU A 37 13.29 -5.55 -5.78
C LEU A 37 14.47 -5.75 -6.73
N TRP A 38 14.89 -4.70 -7.45
CA TRP A 38 16.01 -4.77 -8.38
C TRP A 38 17.30 -5.18 -7.69
N ALA A 39 17.65 -4.57 -6.56
CA ALA A 39 18.84 -4.94 -5.81
C ALA A 39 18.81 -6.42 -5.40
N THR A 40 17.67 -6.90 -4.92
CA THR A 40 17.49 -8.30 -4.51
C THR A 40 17.63 -9.24 -5.71
N GLN A 41 16.96 -8.95 -6.83
CA GLN A 41 17.07 -9.76 -8.06
C GLN A 41 18.48 -9.76 -8.65
N LEU A 42 19.23 -8.66 -8.57
CA LEU A 42 20.62 -8.61 -9.00
C LEU A 42 21.52 -9.44 -8.09
N ILE A 43 21.35 -9.35 -6.76
CA ILE A 43 22.10 -10.17 -5.80
C ILE A 43 21.85 -11.65 -6.08
N ILE A 44 20.58 -12.00 -6.32
CA ILE A 44 20.13 -13.32 -6.74
C ILE A 44 20.89 -13.75 -8.01
N ILE A 45 20.79 -13.01 -9.11
CA ILE A 45 21.41 -13.39 -10.39
C ILE A 45 22.94 -13.55 -10.27
N PHE A 46 23.60 -12.68 -9.52
CA PHE A 46 25.07 -12.62 -9.47
C PHE A 46 25.71 -13.44 -8.35
N SER A 47 24.95 -13.94 -7.37
CA SER A 47 25.51 -14.68 -6.24
C SER A 47 24.84 -16.03 -6.05
N PRO A 48 25.45 -17.13 -6.55
CA PRO A 48 24.92 -18.47 -6.37
C PRO A 48 24.95 -18.95 -4.90
N THR A 49 25.50 -18.18 -3.97
CA THR A 49 25.57 -18.51 -2.54
C THR A 49 24.93 -17.50 -1.59
N ALA A 50 24.61 -16.26 -2.02
CA ALA A 50 24.07 -15.20 -1.13
C ALA A 50 22.74 -15.55 -0.44
N TRP A 51 22.06 -16.57 -0.92
CA TRP A 51 20.79 -17.09 -0.38
C TRP A 51 20.97 -18.10 0.75
N TYR A 52 22.12 -18.77 0.84
CA TYR A 52 22.40 -19.79 1.86
C TYR A 52 23.02 -19.12 3.07
N ALA A 53 22.21 -18.41 3.87
CA ALA A 53 22.73 -17.92 5.14
C ALA A 53 23.05 -19.12 6.06
N HIS A 54 22.18 -20.14 6.07
CA HIS A 54 22.26 -21.29 6.97
C HIS A 54 21.63 -22.52 6.30
N THR A 55 22.19 -23.71 6.50
CA THR A 55 21.49 -24.98 6.25
C THR A 55 20.52 -25.19 7.40
N GLY A 56 19.22 -25.16 7.12
CA GLY A 56 18.20 -25.50 8.10
C GLY A 56 18.36 -26.97 8.47
N ARG A 57 18.55 -27.23 9.77
CA ARG A 57 18.68 -28.56 10.39
C ARG A 57 19.90 -29.37 9.93
N GLU A 58 20.64 -29.94 10.88
CA GLU A 58 21.66 -30.97 10.60
C GLU A 58 21.09 -32.22 9.89
N LEU A 59 19.76 -32.40 9.89
CA LEU A 59 19.10 -33.56 9.27
C LEU A 59 18.51 -33.34 7.88
N ASP A 60 18.16 -32.10 7.49
CA ASP A 60 17.38 -31.86 6.25
C ASP A 60 18.12 -31.03 5.20
N ASN A 61 19.23 -30.36 5.56
CA ASN A 61 20.09 -29.56 4.67
C ASN A 61 19.34 -28.59 3.74
N SER A 62 18.13 -28.19 4.12
CA SER A 62 17.26 -27.39 3.27
C SER A 62 17.63 -25.91 3.43
N PRO A 63 17.79 -25.17 2.33
CA PRO A 63 18.18 -23.77 2.40
C PRO A 63 17.10 -22.89 2.99
N VAL A 64 17.50 -21.96 3.87
CA VAL A 64 16.64 -20.90 4.37
C VAL A 64 17.00 -19.60 3.66
N TYR A 65 16.10 -19.12 2.80
CA TYR A 65 16.26 -17.91 1.98
C TYR A 65 16.15 -16.61 2.79
N THR A 66 17.09 -16.37 3.69
CA THR A 66 17.06 -15.23 4.65
C THR A 66 16.96 -13.87 3.97
N LEU A 67 17.61 -13.67 2.82
CA LEU A 67 17.54 -12.42 2.07
C LEU A 67 16.09 -12.08 1.65
N GLN A 68 15.30 -13.09 1.30
CA GLN A 68 13.88 -12.94 0.95
C GLN A 68 13.07 -12.40 2.15
N TYR A 69 13.32 -12.90 3.35
CA TYR A 69 12.67 -12.42 4.56
C TYR A 69 13.03 -10.96 4.88
N MET A 70 14.32 -10.60 4.74
CA MET A 70 14.76 -9.20 4.92
C MET A 70 14.12 -8.26 3.90
N GLU A 71 14.01 -8.72 2.67
CA GLU A 71 13.33 -8.01 1.61
C GLU A 71 11.84 -7.81 1.92
N TRP A 72 11.15 -8.85 2.39
CA TRP A 72 9.75 -8.79 2.80
C TRP A 72 9.53 -7.83 3.98
N LEU A 73 10.40 -7.85 4.99
CA LEU A 73 10.32 -6.92 6.13
C LEU A 73 10.46 -5.45 5.72
N THR A 74 11.05 -5.18 4.55
CA THR A 74 11.14 -3.82 4.00
C THR A 74 9.96 -3.51 3.07
N ASN A 75 9.66 -4.40 2.14
CA ASN A 75 8.69 -4.15 1.07
C ASN A 75 7.23 -4.30 1.54
N VAL A 76 6.93 -5.23 2.44
CA VAL A 76 5.56 -5.46 2.92
C VAL A 76 5.00 -4.24 3.65
N PRO A 77 5.71 -3.57 4.58
CA PRO A 77 5.24 -2.32 5.18
C PRO A 77 4.93 -1.22 4.16
N ILE A 78 5.74 -1.11 3.11
CA ILE A 78 5.54 -0.14 2.03
C ILE A 78 4.27 -0.47 1.25
N LEU A 79 4.08 -1.74 0.87
CA LEU A 79 2.89 -2.20 0.15
C LEU A 79 1.61 -2.00 0.97
N LEU A 80 1.64 -2.30 2.27
CA LEU A 80 0.53 -2.07 3.19
C LEU A 80 0.23 -0.57 3.35
N THR A 81 1.26 0.27 3.42
CA THR A 81 1.10 1.75 3.45
C THR A 81 0.45 2.24 2.17
N LEU A 82 0.92 1.79 1.01
CA LEU A 82 0.35 2.13 -0.27
C LEU A 82 -1.14 1.71 -0.32
N ALA A 83 -1.45 0.45 0.00
CA ALA A 83 -2.83 -0.07 -0.07
C ALA A 83 -3.77 0.60 0.96
N GLY A 84 -3.40 0.62 2.24
CA GLY A 84 -4.23 1.16 3.30
C GLY A 84 -4.29 2.69 3.29
N LYS A 85 -3.13 3.35 3.41
CA LYS A 85 -3.05 4.81 3.56
C LYS A 85 -3.29 5.53 2.23
N CYS A 86 -2.63 5.10 1.15
CA CYS A 86 -2.65 5.85 -0.10
C CYS A 86 -3.87 5.50 -0.98
N ALA A 87 -4.24 4.22 -1.10
CA ALA A 87 -5.38 3.82 -1.91
C ALA A 87 -6.71 3.94 -1.16
N LEU A 88 -6.82 3.38 0.05
CA LEU A 88 -8.07 3.35 0.83
C LEU A 88 -8.24 4.53 1.81
N ARG A 89 -7.28 5.46 1.87
CA ARG A 89 -7.29 6.65 2.74
C ARG A 89 -7.47 6.34 4.24
N ARG A 90 -6.97 5.19 4.70
CA ARG A 90 -6.98 4.82 6.13
C ARG A 90 -6.13 5.76 6.98
N THR A 91 -6.37 5.78 8.27
CA THR A 91 -5.50 6.50 9.20
C THR A 91 -4.15 5.78 9.32
N PHE A 92 -3.08 6.50 9.65
CA PHE A 92 -1.78 5.86 9.79
C PHE A 92 -1.75 4.90 10.99
N ALA A 93 -2.51 5.19 12.06
CA ALA A 93 -2.64 4.34 13.22
C ALA A 93 -3.18 2.94 12.85
N GLU A 94 -4.32 2.87 12.14
CA GLU A 94 -4.90 1.61 11.66
C GLU A 94 -3.92 0.82 10.78
N VAL A 95 -3.22 1.51 9.87
CA VAL A 95 -2.27 0.86 8.95
C VAL A 95 -1.03 0.36 9.70
N SER A 96 -0.54 1.13 10.66
CA SER A 96 0.65 0.77 11.44
C SER A 96 0.44 -0.48 12.29
N GLU A 97 -0.77 -0.70 12.80
CA GLU A 97 -1.12 -1.91 13.56
C GLU A 97 -0.95 -3.17 12.70
N VAL A 98 -1.54 -3.17 11.49
CA VAL A 98 -1.41 -4.28 10.55
C VAL A 98 0.03 -4.46 10.08
N ILE A 99 0.79 -3.37 9.86
CA ILE A 99 2.22 -3.45 9.52
C ILE A 99 3.03 -4.14 10.61
N VAL A 100 2.83 -3.75 11.87
CA VAL A 100 3.54 -4.34 13.01
C VAL A 100 3.17 -5.81 13.15
N LEU A 101 1.87 -6.14 13.09
CA LEU A 101 1.38 -7.51 13.16
C LEU A 101 1.99 -8.37 12.05
N THR A 102 2.04 -7.83 10.83
CA THR A 102 2.63 -8.50 9.67
C THR A 102 4.12 -8.76 9.82
N ASN A 103 4.90 -7.77 10.25
CA ASN A 103 6.33 -7.97 10.47
C ASN A 103 6.60 -9.01 11.57
N ILE A 104 5.82 -9.00 12.65
CA ILE A 104 5.99 -9.98 13.73
C ILE A 104 5.74 -11.40 13.21
N TYR A 105 4.66 -11.65 12.46
CA TYR A 105 4.42 -13.01 11.97
C TYR A 105 5.43 -13.45 10.91
N ILE A 106 5.97 -12.52 10.10
CA ILE A 106 7.06 -12.82 9.15
C ILE A 106 8.32 -13.25 9.92
N ILE A 107 8.68 -12.54 10.98
CA ILE A 107 9.81 -12.89 11.85
C ILE A 107 9.58 -14.23 12.54
N LEU A 108 8.38 -14.51 13.05
CA LEU A 108 8.05 -15.79 13.68
C LEU A 108 8.12 -16.96 12.67
N ALA A 109 7.60 -16.75 11.45
CA ALA A 109 7.71 -17.75 10.37
C ALA A 109 9.17 -17.99 9.99
N TRP A 110 9.99 -16.93 9.89
CA TRP A 110 11.41 -17.06 9.65
C TRP A 110 12.13 -17.79 10.80
N ALA A 111 11.86 -17.41 12.05
CA ALA A 111 12.44 -17.99 13.25
C ALA A 111 12.17 -19.49 13.36
N SER A 112 10.98 -19.93 12.92
CA SER A 112 10.57 -21.35 12.98
C SER A 112 11.54 -22.31 12.26
N TYR A 113 12.27 -21.85 11.23
CA TYR A 113 13.27 -22.67 10.54
C TYR A 113 14.48 -23.01 11.43
N PHE A 114 14.73 -22.21 12.46
CA PHE A 114 15.85 -22.39 13.38
C PHE A 114 15.47 -23.11 14.67
N ILE A 115 14.17 -23.35 14.90
CA ILE A 115 13.68 -24.04 16.10
C ILE A 115 13.82 -25.55 15.91
N THR A 116 14.62 -26.18 16.76
CA THR A 116 14.86 -27.64 16.74
C THR A 116 13.72 -28.43 17.39
N ASP A 117 13.10 -27.88 18.43
CA ASP A 117 11.95 -28.50 19.10
C ASP A 117 10.71 -28.47 18.19
N THR A 118 10.14 -29.65 17.95
CA THR A 118 9.02 -29.81 17.01
C THR A 118 7.75 -29.13 17.51
N TYR A 119 7.45 -29.19 18.80
CA TYR A 119 6.24 -28.59 19.38
C TYR A 119 6.33 -27.07 19.38
N VAL A 120 7.47 -26.53 19.80
CA VAL A 120 7.70 -25.07 19.80
C VAL A 120 7.65 -24.53 18.38
N ARG A 121 8.25 -25.21 17.41
CA ARG A 121 8.21 -24.83 16.00
C ARG A 121 6.78 -24.78 15.46
N TRP A 122 6.00 -25.85 15.63
CA TRP A 122 4.61 -25.87 15.15
C TRP A 122 3.72 -24.88 15.88
N THR A 123 4.01 -24.57 17.14
CA THR A 123 3.36 -23.48 17.87
C THR A 123 3.68 -22.13 17.22
N ALA A 124 4.95 -21.84 16.92
CA ALA A 124 5.35 -20.61 16.23
C ALA A 124 4.68 -20.48 14.86
N VAL A 125 4.67 -21.54 14.05
CA VAL A 125 3.95 -21.61 12.77
C VAL A 125 2.47 -21.28 12.95
N SER A 126 1.80 -21.93 13.90
CA SER A 126 0.37 -21.74 14.16
C SER A 126 0.04 -20.32 14.58
N VAL A 127 0.86 -19.73 15.46
CA VAL A 127 0.74 -18.33 15.88
C VAL A 127 0.92 -17.40 14.68
N SER A 128 1.90 -17.63 13.81
CA SER A 128 2.09 -16.82 12.60
C SER A 128 0.85 -16.83 11.68
N PHE A 129 0.24 -18.00 11.46
CA PHE A 129 -0.99 -18.11 10.66
C PHE A 129 -2.20 -17.42 11.31
N ALA A 130 -2.33 -17.52 12.64
CA ALA A 130 -3.38 -16.81 13.38
C ALA A 130 -3.22 -15.29 13.26
N MET A 131 -1.99 -14.78 13.37
CA MET A 131 -1.68 -13.36 13.17
C MET A 131 -1.93 -12.90 11.73
N TYR A 132 -1.60 -13.74 10.74
CA TYR A 132 -1.96 -13.47 9.34
C TYR A 132 -3.48 -13.39 9.13
N ALA A 133 -4.25 -14.30 9.72
CA ALA A 133 -5.71 -14.29 9.62
C ALA A 133 -6.30 -13.02 10.26
N TRP A 134 -5.75 -12.58 11.40
CA TRP A 134 -6.11 -11.33 12.04
C TRP A 134 -5.77 -10.12 11.14
N ALA A 135 -4.52 -9.99 10.67
CA ALA A 135 -4.12 -8.92 9.77
C ALA A 135 -5.03 -8.84 8.53
N SER A 136 -5.37 -9.99 7.95
CA SER A 136 -6.25 -10.12 6.78
C SER A 136 -7.70 -9.72 7.07
N TYR A 137 -8.18 -10.02 8.28
CA TYR A 137 -9.50 -9.57 8.75
C TYR A 137 -9.56 -8.04 8.82
N ASP A 138 -8.57 -7.40 9.42
CA ASP A 138 -8.53 -5.93 9.54
C ASP A 138 -8.43 -5.25 8.18
N MET A 139 -7.59 -5.77 7.29
CA MET A 139 -7.50 -5.30 5.90
C MET A 139 -8.84 -5.46 5.15
N SER A 140 -9.60 -6.53 5.43
CA SER A 140 -10.93 -6.74 4.84
C SER A 140 -11.95 -5.74 5.39
N LEU A 141 -11.85 -5.34 6.66
CA LEU A 141 -12.65 -4.25 7.23
C LEU A 141 -12.34 -2.92 6.53
N TRP A 142 -11.07 -2.64 6.21
CA TRP A 142 -10.72 -1.44 5.45
C TRP A 142 -11.41 -1.39 4.10
N VAL A 143 -11.47 -2.52 3.39
CA VAL A 143 -12.16 -2.63 2.10
C VAL A 143 -13.66 -2.38 2.28
N ARG A 144 -14.30 -3.05 3.23
CA ARG A 144 -15.73 -2.90 3.51
C ARG A 144 -16.10 -1.46 3.83
N ASP A 145 -15.35 -0.84 4.73
CA ASP A 145 -15.64 0.50 5.20
C ASP A 145 -15.39 1.54 4.09
N TYR A 146 -14.40 1.30 3.21
CA TYR A 146 -14.16 2.17 2.04
C TYR A 146 -15.33 2.10 1.06
N LEU A 147 -15.81 0.90 0.75
CA LEU A 147 -16.94 0.69 -0.16
C LEU A 147 -18.25 1.30 0.36
N ARG A 148 -18.43 1.34 1.68
CA ARG A 148 -19.58 1.96 2.36
C ARG A 148 -19.50 3.48 2.37
N ALA A 149 -18.32 4.05 2.64
CA ALA A 149 -18.14 5.49 2.76
C ALA A 149 -18.06 6.23 1.42
N THR A 150 -17.72 5.53 0.33
CA THR A 150 -17.41 6.16 -0.96
C THR A 150 -18.58 6.11 -1.93
N HIS A 151 -18.89 7.25 -2.56
CA HIS A 151 -19.92 7.36 -3.61
C HIS A 151 -19.62 6.45 -4.81
N ARG A 152 -20.68 6.05 -5.54
CA ARG A 152 -20.56 5.13 -6.68
C ARG A 152 -19.70 5.69 -7.83
N ASP A 153 -19.68 7.02 -7.99
CA ASP A 153 -19.02 7.70 -9.10
C ASP A 153 -17.55 8.05 -8.81
N THR A 154 -17.02 7.71 -7.64
CA THR A 154 -15.61 7.98 -7.31
C THR A 154 -14.68 7.19 -8.25
N PRO A 155 -13.65 7.81 -8.84
CA PRO A 155 -12.76 7.13 -9.75
C PRO A 155 -12.04 5.98 -9.05
N SER A 156 -11.82 4.90 -9.81
CA SER A 156 -11.08 3.73 -9.33
C SER A 156 -11.66 3.10 -8.06
N ARG A 157 -12.99 3.26 -7.82
CA ARG A 157 -13.69 2.71 -6.65
C ARG A 157 -13.48 1.20 -6.47
N ILE A 158 -13.35 0.45 -7.57
CA ILE A 158 -13.14 -1.00 -7.55
C ILE A 158 -11.66 -1.34 -7.42
N LEU A 159 -10.80 -0.65 -8.18
CA LEU A 159 -9.37 -0.96 -8.25
C LEU A 159 -8.66 -0.80 -6.89
N LYS A 160 -9.04 0.20 -6.09
CA LYS A 160 -8.48 0.46 -4.75
C LYS A 160 -8.70 -0.72 -3.78
N PRO A 161 -9.94 -1.20 -3.54
CA PRO A 161 -10.20 -2.45 -2.83
C PRO A 161 -9.48 -3.68 -3.41
N CYS A 162 -9.46 -3.82 -4.74
CA CYS A 162 -8.83 -4.96 -5.38
C CYS A 162 -7.33 -5.08 -5.05
N LEU A 163 -6.62 -3.96 -4.90
CA LEU A 163 -5.23 -3.97 -4.42
C LEU A 163 -5.09 -4.60 -3.04
N THR A 164 -5.97 -4.22 -2.11
CA THR A 164 -5.90 -4.70 -0.72
C THR A 164 -6.28 -6.17 -0.64
N VAL A 165 -7.33 -6.59 -1.34
CA VAL A 165 -7.72 -8.00 -1.46
C VAL A 165 -6.63 -8.82 -2.15
N GLY A 166 -6.03 -8.28 -3.21
CA GLY A 166 -4.91 -8.90 -3.90
C GLY A 166 -3.73 -9.16 -2.97
N LEU A 167 -3.36 -8.20 -2.12
CA LEU A 167 -2.31 -8.41 -1.11
C LEU A 167 -2.66 -9.53 -0.11
N ILE A 168 -3.90 -9.56 0.41
CA ILE A 168 -4.35 -10.63 1.32
C ILE A 168 -4.17 -12.00 0.66
N LEU A 169 -4.62 -12.14 -0.60
CA LEU A 169 -4.53 -13.40 -1.35
C LEU A 169 -3.08 -13.79 -1.60
N ILE A 170 -2.24 -12.85 -2.02
CA ILE A 170 -0.82 -13.10 -2.29
C ILE A 170 -0.10 -13.55 -1.01
N PHE A 171 -0.33 -12.89 0.12
CA PHE A 171 0.22 -13.31 1.42
C PHE A 171 -0.30 -14.70 1.84
N GLY A 172 -1.56 -15.02 1.56
CA GLY A 172 -2.11 -16.35 1.80
C GLY A 172 -1.39 -17.42 0.97
N ILE A 173 -1.14 -17.15 -0.31
CA ILE A 173 -0.40 -18.07 -1.19
C ILE A 173 1.04 -18.23 -0.68
N TYR A 174 1.72 -17.17 -0.23
CA TYR A 174 3.04 -17.28 0.41
C TYR A 174 3.01 -18.22 1.61
N GLY A 175 1.99 -18.10 2.47
CA GLY A 175 1.79 -19.00 3.61
C GLY A 175 1.64 -20.47 3.17
N VAL A 176 0.87 -20.74 2.12
CA VAL A 176 0.70 -22.10 1.58
C VAL A 176 2.01 -22.66 1.05
N VAL A 177 2.76 -21.88 0.28
CA VAL A 177 4.07 -22.30 -0.27
C VAL A 177 5.06 -22.56 0.86
N TYR A 178 5.08 -21.69 1.87
CA TYR A 178 5.89 -21.85 3.09
C TYR A 178 5.53 -23.14 3.85
N LEU A 179 4.24 -23.44 4.04
CA LEU A 179 3.83 -24.66 4.73
C LEU A 179 4.19 -25.92 3.93
N ALA A 180 4.03 -25.89 2.61
CA ALA A 180 4.43 -26.98 1.72
C ALA A 180 5.95 -27.21 1.71
N ASP A 181 6.74 -26.14 1.82
CA ASP A 181 8.20 -26.19 1.99
C ASP A 181 8.58 -26.80 3.35
N LEU A 182 7.95 -26.35 4.44
CA LEU A 182 8.18 -26.87 5.79
C LEU A 182 7.82 -28.37 5.92
N LEU A 183 6.82 -28.83 5.18
CA LEU A 183 6.41 -30.24 5.07
C LEU A 183 7.27 -31.05 4.08
N GLN A 184 8.29 -30.45 3.47
CA GLN A 184 9.17 -31.07 2.47
C GLN A 184 8.43 -31.59 1.22
N TYR A 185 7.26 -31.04 0.92
CA TYR A 185 6.51 -31.38 -0.29
C TYR A 185 7.13 -30.74 -1.54
N ASN A 186 7.83 -29.60 -1.37
CA ASN A 186 8.47 -28.85 -2.44
C ASN A 186 9.98 -29.08 -2.50
N SER A 187 10.52 -29.15 -3.72
CA SER A 187 11.96 -29.04 -3.90
C SER A 187 12.39 -27.59 -3.66
N PRO A 188 13.58 -27.34 -3.08
CA PRO A 188 14.05 -25.98 -2.79
C PRO A 188 14.04 -25.06 -4.01
N ASN A 189 14.46 -25.57 -5.17
CA ASN A 189 14.45 -24.81 -6.43
C ASN A 189 13.03 -24.38 -6.84
N ARG A 190 12.02 -25.24 -6.60
CA ARG A 190 10.62 -24.93 -6.90
C ARG A 190 10.08 -23.88 -5.93
N THR A 191 10.35 -24.04 -4.63
CA THR A 191 9.97 -23.05 -3.61
C THR A 191 10.55 -21.68 -3.96
N HIS A 192 11.85 -21.62 -4.26
CA HIS A 192 12.53 -20.39 -4.65
C HIS A 192 11.92 -19.76 -5.89
N PHE A 193 11.75 -20.53 -6.97
CA PHE A 193 11.14 -20.04 -8.20
C PHE A 193 9.74 -19.48 -7.96
N CYS A 194 8.91 -20.18 -7.18
CA CYS A 194 7.58 -19.70 -6.81
C CYS A 194 7.64 -18.37 -6.06
N PHE A 195 8.52 -18.25 -5.06
CA PHE A 195 8.68 -17.00 -4.32
C PHE A 195 9.14 -15.85 -5.22
N THR A 196 10.19 -16.04 -6.02
CA THR A 196 10.71 -15.03 -6.94
C THR A 196 9.66 -14.57 -7.95
N LEU A 197 8.92 -15.52 -8.53
CA LEU A 197 7.88 -15.23 -9.52
C LEU A 197 6.72 -14.45 -8.89
N MET A 198 6.19 -14.92 -7.76
CA MET A 198 5.11 -14.25 -7.04
C MET A 198 5.53 -12.85 -6.58
N ASP A 199 6.77 -12.72 -6.14
CA ASP A 199 7.30 -11.47 -5.60
C ASP A 199 7.42 -10.40 -6.69
N THR A 200 8.00 -10.78 -7.83
CA THR A 200 8.09 -9.93 -9.01
C THR A 200 6.70 -9.58 -9.54
N PHE A 201 5.84 -10.58 -9.71
CA PHE A 201 4.50 -10.40 -10.26
C PHE A 201 3.65 -9.49 -9.39
N SER A 202 3.63 -9.71 -8.08
CA SER A 202 2.85 -8.93 -7.13
C SER A 202 3.24 -7.45 -7.16
N LYS A 203 4.53 -7.14 -7.10
CA LYS A 203 5.03 -5.76 -7.12
C LYS A 203 4.76 -5.05 -8.44
N VAL A 204 4.95 -5.74 -9.58
CA VAL A 204 4.64 -5.17 -10.89
C VAL A 204 3.15 -4.87 -11.02
N MET A 205 2.28 -5.83 -10.68
CA MET A 205 0.83 -5.67 -10.77
C MET A 205 0.31 -4.57 -9.84
N MET A 206 0.79 -4.53 -8.59
CA MET A 206 0.44 -3.48 -7.64
C MET A 206 0.86 -2.10 -8.16
N SER A 207 2.05 -2.00 -8.75
CA SER A 207 2.57 -0.74 -9.30
C SER A 207 1.76 -0.24 -10.49
N ILE A 208 1.42 -1.12 -11.44
CA ILE A 208 0.55 -0.80 -12.58
C ILE A 208 -0.80 -0.27 -12.07
N ALA A 209 -1.41 -0.96 -11.11
CA ALA A 209 -2.68 -0.57 -10.54
C ALA A 209 -2.58 0.77 -9.78
N PHE A 210 -1.50 1.04 -9.06
CA PHE A 210 -1.26 2.36 -8.42
C PHE A 210 -1.09 3.49 -9.43
N VAL A 211 -0.33 3.26 -10.51
CA VAL A 211 -0.19 4.22 -11.61
C VAL A 211 -1.56 4.48 -12.25
N GLY A 212 -2.38 3.45 -12.45
CA GLY A 212 -3.74 3.58 -12.93
C GLY A 212 -4.63 4.43 -12.03
N ILE A 213 -4.62 4.17 -10.71
CA ILE A 213 -5.35 4.98 -9.72
C ILE A 213 -4.90 6.44 -9.80
N ARG A 214 -3.59 6.70 -9.80
CA ARG A 214 -3.05 8.06 -9.85
C ARG A 214 -3.39 8.79 -11.15
N SER A 215 -3.32 8.10 -12.27
CA SER A 215 -3.71 8.65 -13.57
C SER A 215 -5.19 9.05 -13.58
N SER A 216 -6.07 8.21 -13.02
CA SER A 216 -7.50 8.54 -12.90
C SER A 216 -7.77 9.74 -12.00
N GLU A 217 -7.13 9.81 -10.83
CA GLU A 217 -7.28 10.93 -9.88
C GLU A 217 -6.75 12.25 -10.46
N THR A 218 -5.67 12.19 -11.24
CA THR A 218 -5.08 13.38 -11.87
C THR A 218 -5.95 13.90 -12.99
N THR A 219 -6.50 13.00 -13.82
CA THR A 219 -7.42 13.36 -14.90
C THR A 219 -8.68 14.04 -14.38
N GLU A 220 -9.27 13.52 -13.30
CA GLU A 220 -10.46 14.13 -12.68
C GLU A 220 -10.16 15.54 -12.17
N LYS A 221 -9.06 15.72 -11.43
CA LYS A 221 -8.63 17.04 -10.93
C LYS A 221 -8.36 18.04 -12.06
N LEU A 222 -7.72 17.61 -13.15
CA LEU A 222 -7.49 18.47 -14.30
C LEU A 222 -8.80 18.90 -14.95
N LEU A 223 -9.76 17.98 -15.08
CA LEU A 223 -11.08 18.27 -15.62
C LEU A 223 -11.85 19.26 -14.73
N GLU A 224 -11.80 19.09 -13.40
CA GLU A 224 -12.37 20.06 -12.46
C GLU A 224 -11.75 21.46 -12.60
N LEU A 225 -10.42 21.55 -12.71
CA LEU A 225 -9.73 22.83 -12.91
C LEU A 225 -10.08 23.49 -14.24
N VAL A 226 -10.23 22.70 -15.31
CA VAL A 226 -10.66 23.19 -16.62
C VAL A 226 -12.09 23.72 -16.54
N VAL A 227 -13.01 22.96 -15.95
CA VAL A 227 -14.41 23.38 -15.77
C VAL A 227 -14.49 24.66 -14.93
N GLN A 228 -13.77 24.72 -13.80
CA GLN A 228 -13.70 25.91 -12.94
C GLN A 228 -13.09 27.12 -13.63
N ARG A 229 -12.15 26.95 -14.57
CA ARG A 229 -11.57 28.04 -15.38
C ARG A 229 -12.47 28.55 -16.50
N HIS A 230 -13.41 27.74 -16.99
CA HIS A 230 -14.33 28.15 -18.05
C HIS A 230 -15.62 28.80 -17.50
N ILE A 231 -16.03 28.46 -16.28
CA ILE A 231 -17.16 29.07 -15.57
C ILE A 231 -16.96 30.54 -15.06
N PRO A 232 -15.76 31.11 -14.83
CA PRO A 232 -15.60 32.48 -14.34
C PRO A 232 -16.09 33.53 -15.33
N PHE A 233 -16.20 33.18 -16.63
CA PHE A 233 -16.61 34.13 -17.67
C PHE A 233 -18.11 34.43 -17.67
N GLN A 234 -18.96 33.60 -17.04
CA GLN A 234 -20.40 33.85 -17.00
C GLN A 234 -20.91 34.46 -15.69
N ARG A 235 -20.16 34.35 -14.58
CA ARG A 235 -20.63 34.90 -13.28
C ARG A 235 -20.45 36.41 -13.09
N HIS A 236 -19.76 37.11 -13.99
CA HIS A 236 -19.57 38.57 -13.88
C HIS A 236 -20.49 39.42 -14.78
N ARG A 237 -21.48 38.81 -15.46
CA ARG A 237 -22.59 39.56 -16.06
C ARG A 237 -23.86 39.38 -15.22
N SER A 238 -23.82 39.83 -13.96
CA SER A 238 -25.06 40.36 -13.39
C SER A 238 -25.17 41.79 -13.88
N PRO A 239 -26.17 42.13 -14.72
CA PRO A 239 -26.43 43.52 -15.07
C PRO A 239 -26.67 44.28 -13.76
N LEU A 240 -26.08 45.47 -13.68
CA LEU A 240 -26.53 46.54 -12.81
C LEU A 240 -28.06 46.68 -12.98
N ILE A 241 -28.83 45.97 -12.15
CA ILE A 241 -30.20 46.38 -11.87
C ILE A 241 -30.01 47.61 -10.99
N LEU A 242 -30.05 48.75 -11.66
CA LEU A 242 -30.36 50.05 -11.09
C LEU A 242 -31.41 49.86 -10.00
N GLN A 243 -30.99 49.90 -8.73
CA GLN A 243 -31.86 50.31 -7.63
C GLN A 243 -32.11 51.81 -7.81
N ASN A 244 -32.93 52.13 -8.81
CA ASN A 244 -33.57 53.42 -8.94
C ASN A 244 -34.92 53.33 -8.21
N GLY A 245 -35.00 54.03 -7.08
CA GLY A 245 -36.25 54.40 -6.42
C GLY A 245 -36.96 53.25 -5.69
N SER A 246 -37.75 53.47 -4.65
CA SER A 246 -38.31 54.72 -4.13
C SER A 246 -39.16 54.35 -2.91
N ALA A 247 -39.15 55.22 -1.88
CA ALA A 247 -40.20 55.44 -0.87
C ALA A 247 -40.61 54.24 0.02
N ALA A 248 -40.97 54.36 1.29
CA ALA A 248 -41.03 55.38 2.32
C ALA A 248 -41.45 54.61 3.62
N PRO A 249 -41.27 55.16 4.82
CA PRO A 249 -41.66 54.49 6.06
C PRO A 249 -43.17 54.66 6.32
N ASN A 250 -43.84 53.66 6.93
CA ASN A 250 -44.95 53.91 7.84
C ASN A 250 -45.44 52.67 8.62
N ARG A 251 -45.50 52.88 9.94
CA ARG A 251 -46.21 52.19 11.03
C ARG A 251 -45.66 50.87 11.55
#